data_AF-A0A2H5YU33-F1
#
_entry.id   AF-A0A2H5YU33-F1
#
_cell.length_a   1.000
_cell.length_b   1.000
_cell.length_c   1.000
_cell.angle_alpha   90.00
_cell.angle_beta   90.00
_cell.angle_gamma   90.00
#
_symmetry.space_group_name_H-M   'P 1'
#
loop_
_entity.id
_entity.type
_entity.pdbx_description
1 polymer ?
#
loop_
_entity_poly.entity_id
_entity_poly.type
_entity_poly.pdbx_seq_one_letter_code
_entity_poly.pdbx_strand_id
1 'polypeptide(L)'
;MTGANDSFAARLRQVEPLAGSVALFWMEQASFALKGAGVTILIDPYLSEHPGRLVPPADRPEAFDFVDLVLITHEHLDHLDGPACRLIAQRARGARIVVPAPIVEQVTALGVHSERVLGVQPGGPVTVGAARVWPVPAMHGVSASEKIAPIDRSGALWLLPEGSPLEAAPACRSIRQHPGRCMLRRCRALAPAGEGQALLRRPASAGMMPGVRT
;
A
#
# COMPACT_ATOMS: atom_id res chain seq x y z
N MET A 1 -21.93 2.32 -21.29
CA MET A 1 -20.65 2.94 -21.70
C MET A 1 -20.32 3.99 -20.65
N THR A 2 -19.57 3.60 -19.62
CA THR A 2 -19.02 4.54 -18.63
C THR A 2 -17.89 5.32 -19.30
N GLY A 3 -17.92 6.64 -19.19
CA GLY A 3 -16.96 7.51 -19.86
C GLY A 3 -15.56 7.33 -19.27
N ALA A 4 -14.53 7.80 -19.97
CA ALA A 4 -13.15 7.79 -19.47
C ALA A 4 -12.98 8.48 -18.09
N ASN A 5 -13.96 9.30 -17.67
CA ASN A 5 -14.02 9.95 -16.35
C ASN A 5 -14.52 9.07 -15.19
N ASP A 6 -15.03 7.86 -15.45
CA ASP A 6 -15.54 6.95 -14.38
C ASP A 6 -14.47 5.96 -13.88
N SER A 7 -13.30 5.92 -14.52
CA SER A 7 -12.19 5.03 -14.17
C SER A 7 -11.56 5.43 -12.83
N PHE A 8 -11.38 4.46 -11.93
CA PHE A 8 -10.63 4.69 -10.68
C PHE A 8 -9.20 5.11 -10.98
N ALA A 9 -8.53 4.43 -11.92
CA ALA A 9 -7.15 4.74 -12.28
C ALA A 9 -7.01 6.15 -12.87
N ALA A 10 -7.98 6.59 -13.68
CA ALA A 10 -8.02 7.96 -14.22
C ALA A 10 -8.14 9.01 -13.10
N ARG A 11 -9.01 8.77 -12.10
CA ARG A 11 -9.13 9.65 -10.93
C ARG A 11 -7.86 9.65 -10.09
N LEU A 12 -7.31 8.47 -9.79
CA LEU A 12 -6.06 8.31 -9.04
C LEU A 12 -4.90 9.07 -9.69
N ARG A 13 -4.78 8.99 -11.02
CA ARG A 13 -3.77 9.72 -11.79
C ARG A 13 -3.82 11.23 -11.56
N GLN A 14 -5.01 11.81 -11.40
CA GLN A 14 -5.22 13.25 -11.22
C GLN A 14 -5.05 13.72 -9.77
N VAL A 15 -5.01 12.81 -8.79
CA VAL A 15 -4.88 13.18 -7.38
C VAL A 15 -3.49 13.79 -7.15
N GLU A 16 -3.43 15.03 -6.69
CA GLU A 16 -2.17 15.64 -6.24
C GLU A 16 -2.29 15.95 -4.75
N PRO A 17 -1.72 15.10 -3.86
CA PRO A 17 -1.72 15.37 -2.43
C PRO A 17 -0.95 16.65 -2.12
N LEU A 18 -1.34 17.34 -1.03
CA LEU A 18 -0.60 18.49 -0.53
C LEU A 18 0.85 18.10 -0.19
N ALA A 19 1.78 19.05 -0.33
CA ALA A 19 3.18 18.83 0.04
C ALA A 19 3.30 18.31 1.49
N GLY A 20 4.10 17.26 1.68
CA GLY A 20 4.24 16.59 2.99
C GLY A 20 3.09 15.66 3.38
N SER A 21 2.13 15.39 2.48
CA SER A 21 1.04 14.45 2.70
C SER A 21 1.06 13.28 1.72
N VAL A 22 0.31 12.24 2.06
CA VAL A 22 0.10 11.05 1.21
C VAL A 22 -1.40 10.85 1.07
N ALA A 23 -1.87 10.61 -0.15
CA ALA A 23 -3.21 10.10 -0.40
C ALA A 23 -3.17 8.57 -0.35
N LEU A 24 -4.16 7.98 0.33
CA LEU A 24 -4.34 6.54 0.46
C LEU A 24 -5.73 6.16 -0.02
N PHE A 25 -5.81 5.19 -0.93
CA PHE A 25 -7.05 4.66 -1.46
C PHE A 25 -7.09 3.16 -1.24
N TRP A 26 -8.19 2.68 -0.67
CA TRP A 26 -8.47 1.25 -0.62
C TRP A 26 -9.12 0.82 -1.95
N MET A 27 -8.67 -0.31 -2.49
CA MET A 27 -9.06 -0.81 -3.81
C MET A 27 -9.72 -2.20 -3.72
N GLU A 28 -10.29 -2.51 -2.55
CA GLU A 28 -10.83 -3.82 -2.14
C GLU A 28 -9.77 -4.84 -1.73
N GLN A 29 -10.21 -5.89 -1.02
CA GLN A 29 -9.34 -6.92 -0.43
C GLN A 29 -8.18 -6.31 0.36
N ALA A 30 -6.94 -6.73 0.10
CA ALA A 30 -5.72 -6.17 0.68
C ALA A 30 -5.10 -5.06 -0.19
N SER A 31 -5.79 -4.63 -1.26
CA SER A 31 -5.24 -3.71 -2.25
C SER A 31 -5.32 -2.26 -1.82
N PHE A 32 -4.21 -1.54 -1.93
CA PHE A 32 -4.16 -0.10 -1.69
C PHE A 32 -3.38 0.63 -2.79
N ALA A 33 -3.81 1.85 -3.11
CA ALA A 33 -3.02 2.81 -3.86
C ALA A 33 -2.56 3.95 -2.95
N LEU A 34 -1.31 4.36 -3.12
CA LEU A 34 -0.69 5.47 -2.42
C LEU A 34 -0.15 6.45 -3.45
N LYS A 35 -0.37 7.74 -3.21
CA LYS A 35 0.23 8.81 -4.00
C LYS A 35 0.82 9.86 -3.08
N GLY A 36 2.03 10.31 -3.38
CA GLY A 36 2.73 11.33 -2.59
C GLY A 36 4.17 11.52 -3.07
N ALA A 37 4.72 12.72 -2.88
CA ALA A 37 6.07 13.08 -3.31
C ALA A 37 6.37 12.72 -4.79
N GLY A 38 5.37 12.83 -5.67
CA GLY A 38 5.49 12.52 -7.10
C GLY A 38 5.52 11.02 -7.45
N VAL A 39 5.31 10.13 -6.47
CA VAL A 39 5.32 8.67 -6.68
C VAL A 39 3.91 8.09 -6.50
N THR A 40 3.55 7.15 -7.36
CA THR A 40 2.35 6.31 -7.25
C THR A 40 2.74 4.86 -6.97
N ILE A 41 2.20 4.31 -5.89
CA ILE A 41 2.51 2.97 -5.40
C ILE A 41 1.22 2.16 -5.30
N LEU A 42 1.23 0.93 -5.79
CA LEU A 42 0.19 -0.07 -5.50
C LEU A 42 0.72 -1.11 -4.52
N ILE A 43 -0.09 -1.48 -3.54
CA ILE A 43 0.17 -2.57 -2.61
C ILE A 43 -0.84 -3.66 -2.90
N ASP A 44 -0.36 -4.89 -3.08
CA ASP A 44 -1.15 -6.11 -3.30
C ASP A 44 -2.31 -5.90 -4.29
N PRO A 45 -2.06 -5.39 -5.53
CA PRO A 45 -3.13 -5.01 -6.46
C PRO A 45 -3.88 -6.24 -6.98
N TYR A 46 -5.04 -6.54 -6.39
CA TYR A 46 -5.94 -7.62 -6.75
C TYR A 46 -7.01 -7.12 -7.73
N LEU A 47 -6.69 -7.15 -9.02
CA LEU A 47 -7.41 -6.47 -10.09
C LEU A 47 -7.97 -7.41 -11.16
N SER A 48 -7.56 -8.67 -11.14
CA SER A 48 -8.12 -9.70 -12.00
C SER A 48 -9.53 -10.07 -11.58
N GLU A 49 -10.32 -10.49 -12.56
CA GLU A 49 -11.60 -11.15 -12.31
C GLU A 49 -11.37 -12.52 -11.68
N HIS A 50 -12.14 -12.86 -10.66
CA HIS A 50 -12.08 -14.16 -9.99
C HIS A 50 -13.50 -14.66 -9.66
N PRO A 51 -13.80 -15.97 -9.85
CA PRO A 51 -15.14 -16.50 -9.58
C PRO A 51 -15.64 -16.29 -8.16
N GLY A 52 -14.74 -16.22 -7.17
CA GLY A 52 -15.07 -15.99 -5.75
C GLY A 52 -15.12 -14.52 -5.35
N ARG A 53 -14.95 -13.59 -6.28
CA ARG A 53 -14.90 -12.16 -5.98
C ARG A 53 -16.32 -11.62 -5.74
N LEU A 54 -16.51 -10.89 -4.64
CA LEU A 54 -17.80 -10.30 -4.25
C LEU A 54 -17.98 -8.85 -4.72
N VAL A 55 -16.87 -8.13 -4.90
CA VAL A 55 -16.85 -6.72 -5.30
C VAL A 55 -15.99 -6.60 -6.56
N PRO A 56 -16.46 -5.97 -7.66
CA PRO A 56 -15.68 -5.82 -8.88
C PRO A 56 -14.29 -5.19 -8.66
N PRO A 57 -13.30 -5.48 -9.52
CA PRO A 57 -12.02 -4.78 -9.48
C PRO A 57 -12.18 -3.27 -9.59
N ALA A 58 -11.33 -2.54 -8.87
CA ALA A 58 -11.32 -1.08 -8.89
C ALA A 58 -11.12 -0.52 -10.31
N ASP A 59 -10.31 -1.20 -11.13
CA ASP A 59 -10.15 -0.93 -12.56
C ASP A 59 -9.47 -2.12 -13.25
N ARG A 60 -9.34 -2.05 -14.58
CA ARG A 60 -8.50 -3.01 -15.33
C ARG A 60 -7.02 -2.79 -14.99
N PRO A 61 -6.18 -3.83 -14.87
CA PRO A 61 -4.74 -3.70 -14.60
C PRO A 61 -4.02 -2.73 -15.55
N GLU A 62 -4.41 -2.71 -16.83
CA GLU A 62 -3.77 -1.88 -17.86
C GLU A 62 -4.03 -0.37 -17.69
N ALA A 63 -5.04 0.02 -16.90
CA ALA A 63 -5.32 1.42 -16.63
C ALA A 63 -4.30 2.06 -15.66
N PHE A 64 -3.47 1.25 -15.01
CA PHE A 64 -2.43 1.68 -14.06
C PHE A 64 -1.05 1.84 -14.73
N ASP A 65 -1.04 2.37 -15.96
CA ASP A 65 0.16 2.62 -16.79
C ASP A 65 1.08 3.74 -16.27
N PHE A 66 0.71 4.39 -15.16
CA PHE A 66 1.44 5.48 -14.51
C PHE A 66 2.02 5.12 -13.14
N VAL A 67 1.89 3.86 -12.71
CA VAL A 67 2.41 3.40 -11.43
C VAL A 67 3.93 3.30 -11.48
N ASP A 68 4.59 3.74 -10.42
CA ASP A 68 6.06 3.68 -10.29
C ASP A 68 6.50 2.41 -9.57
N LEU A 69 5.69 1.93 -8.64
CA LEU A 69 6.04 0.82 -7.76
C LEU A 69 4.84 -0.06 -7.44
N VAL A 70 5.01 -1.36 -7.58
CA VAL A 70 4.08 -2.39 -7.08
C VAL A 70 4.77 -3.11 -5.92
N LEU A 71 4.10 -3.19 -4.79
CA LEU A 71 4.55 -3.90 -3.60
C LEU A 71 3.67 -5.13 -3.42
N ILE A 72 4.27 -6.31 -3.36
CA ILE A 72 3.57 -7.55 -3.03
C ILE A 72 4.04 -8.01 -1.66
N THR A 73 3.12 -8.30 -0.75
CA THR A 73 3.45 -8.71 0.62
C THR A 73 3.82 -10.19 0.72
N HIS A 74 3.09 -11.07 0.03
CA HIS A 74 3.32 -12.51 -0.04
C HIS A 74 2.59 -13.15 -1.24
N GLU A 75 2.78 -14.45 -1.47
CA GLU A 75 2.43 -15.17 -2.70
C GLU A 75 1.01 -15.73 -2.79
N HIS A 76 0.17 -15.51 -1.77
CA HIS A 76 -1.22 -15.93 -1.85
C HIS A 76 -1.96 -15.17 -2.96
N LEU A 77 -2.90 -15.84 -3.62
CA LEU A 77 -3.58 -15.36 -4.83
C LEU A 77 -4.27 -14.00 -4.64
N ASP A 78 -4.78 -13.74 -3.43
CA ASP A 78 -5.47 -12.51 -3.08
C ASP A 78 -4.53 -11.34 -2.74
N HIS A 79 -3.22 -11.58 -2.80
CA HIS A 79 -2.14 -10.58 -2.65
C HIS A 79 -1.25 -10.49 -3.89
N LEU A 80 -0.78 -11.64 -4.38
CA LEU A 80 -0.04 -11.79 -5.64
C LEU A 80 -1.00 -12.16 -6.78
N ASP A 81 -1.64 -11.15 -7.33
CA ASP A 81 -2.38 -11.26 -8.58
C ASP A 81 -1.40 -11.26 -9.77
N GLY A 82 -0.98 -12.46 -10.17
CA GLY A 82 0.00 -12.64 -11.24
C GLY A 82 -0.40 -12.00 -12.58
N PRO A 83 -1.63 -12.24 -13.11
CA PRO A 83 -2.10 -11.58 -14.32
C PRO A 83 -2.08 -10.05 -14.23
N ALA A 84 -2.52 -9.47 -13.09
CA ALA A 84 -2.49 -8.02 -12.90
C ALA A 84 -1.04 -7.49 -12.88
N CYS A 85 -0.13 -8.13 -12.13
CA CYS A 85 1.28 -7.74 -12.07
C CYS A 85 1.92 -7.71 -13.46
N ARG A 86 1.67 -8.74 -14.27
CA ARG A 86 2.17 -8.82 -15.65
C ARG A 86 1.62 -7.68 -16.52
N LEU A 87 0.31 -7.44 -16.47
CA LEU A 87 -0.35 -6.43 -17.30
C LEU A 87 0.04 -5.00 -16.90
N ILE A 88 0.14 -4.71 -15.60
CA ILE A 88 0.66 -3.44 -15.09
C ILE A 88 2.09 -3.24 -15.59
N ALA A 89 2.97 -4.23 -15.41
CA ALA A 89 4.37 -4.13 -15.82
C ALA A 89 4.54 -3.96 -17.34
N GLN A 90 3.61 -4.44 -18.16
CA GLN A 90 3.62 -4.22 -19.61
C GLN A 90 3.26 -2.78 -19.99
N ARG A 91 2.35 -2.15 -19.25
CA ARG A 91 1.86 -0.79 -19.53
C ARG A 91 2.72 0.28 -18.86
N ALA A 92 2.98 0.13 -17.57
CA ALA A 92 3.88 0.97 -16.79
C ALA A 92 5.33 0.49 -16.98
N ARG A 93 5.96 0.84 -18.11
CA ARG A 93 7.29 0.33 -18.48
C ARG A 93 8.38 0.64 -17.46
N GLY A 94 8.26 1.76 -16.74
CA GLY A 94 9.16 2.17 -15.67
C GLY A 94 8.87 1.57 -14.29
N ALA A 95 7.73 0.89 -14.12
CA ALA A 95 7.33 0.33 -12.83
C ALA A 95 8.31 -0.74 -12.35
N ARG A 96 8.64 -0.70 -11.07
CA ARG A 96 9.34 -1.78 -10.37
C ARG A 96 8.35 -2.58 -9.54
N ILE A 97 8.58 -3.88 -9.41
CA ILE A 97 7.81 -4.76 -8.53
C ILE A 97 8.73 -5.20 -7.40
N VAL A 98 8.38 -4.88 -6.16
CA VAL A 98 9.12 -5.28 -4.97
C VAL A 98 8.34 -6.38 -4.26
N VAL A 99 9.02 -7.47 -3.99
CA VAL A 99 8.44 -8.69 -3.41
C VAL A 99 9.39 -9.28 -2.36
N PRO A 100 8.91 -10.14 -1.44
CA PRO A 100 9.80 -10.98 -0.65
C PRO A 100 10.79 -11.74 -1.54
N ALA A 101 12.06 -11.76 -1.15
CA ALA A 101 13.10 -12.41 -1.95
C ALA A 101 12.77 -13.86 -2.37
N PRO A 102 12.11 -14.71 -1.55
CA PRO A 102 11.76 -16.06 -1.95
C PRO A 102 10.79 -16.17 -3.15
N ILE A 103 10.04 -15.11 -3.48
CA ILE A 103 8.99 -15.15 -4.51
C ILE A 103 9.38 -14.40 -5.79
N VAL A 104 10.64 -13.94 -5.89
CA VAL A 104 11.16 -13.25 -7.09
C VAL A 104 10.99 -14.11 -8.34
N GLU A 105 11.39 -15.39 -8.27
CA GLU A 105 11.32 -16.30 -9.41
C GLU A 105 9.87 -16.46 -9.89
N GLN A 106 8.93 -16.65 -8.95
CA GLN A 106 7.50 -16.74 -9.23
C GLN A 106 6.99 -15.51 -10.01
N VAL A 107 7.42 -14.30 -9.64
CA VAL A 107 7.03 -13.08 -10.36
C VAL A 107 7.69 -12.97 -11.73
N THR A 108 8.98 -13.29 -11.83
CA THR A 108 9.69 -13.24 -13.12
C THR A 108 9.16 -14.27 -14.11
N ALA A 109 8.70 -15.44 -13.63
CA ALA A 109 8.07 -16.47 -14.45
C ALA A 109 6.75 -16.01 -15.10
N LEU A 110 6.13 -14.93 -14.62
CA LEU A 110 4.97 -14.30 -15.25
C LEU A 110 5.33 -13.47 -16.50
N GLY A 111 6.61 -13.37 -16.84
CA GLY A 111 7.11 -12.56 -17.97
C GLY A 111 7.44 -11.12 -17.61
N VAL A 112 7.59 -10.80 -16.31
CA VAL A 112 8.12 -9.50 -15.88
C VAL A 112 9.65 -9.56 -15.94
N HIS A 113 10.27 -8.62 -16.68
CA HIS A 113 11.73 -8.51 -16.76
C HIS A 113 12.38 -8.50 -15.37
N SER A 114 13.35 -9.38 -15.15
CA SER A 114 14.00 -9.59 -13.85
C SER A 114 14.65 -8.32 -13.28
N GLU A 115 15.19 -7.45 -14.13
CA GLU A 115 15.72 -6.13 -13.74
C GLU A 115 14.69 -5.20 -13.09
N ARG A 116 13.39 -5.48 -13.26
CA ARG A 116 12.28 -4.72 -12.67
C ARG A 116 11.68 -5.41 -11.46
N VAL A 117 12.13 -6.61 -11.10
CA VAL A 117 11.66 -7.35 -9.92
C VAL A 117 12.75 -7.32 -8.85
N LEU A 118 12.43 -6.72 -7.70
CA LEU A 118 13.35 -6.60 -6.58
C LEU A 118 12.89 -7.47 -5.41
N GLY A 119 13.67 -8.50 -5.12
CA GLY A 119 13.53 -9.30 -3.91
C GLY A 119 14.07 -8.57 -2.70
N VAL A 120 13.28 -8.49 -1.63
CA VAL A 120 13.68 -7.86 -0.36
C VAL A 120 13.55 -8.81 0.82
N GLN A 121 14.37 -8.60 1.83
CA GLN A 121 14.31 -9.29 3.13
C GLN A 121 14.25 -8.24 4.25
N PRO A 122 13.63 -8.55 5.39
CA PRO A 122 13.72 -7.72 6.57
C PRO A 122 15.17 -7.48 7.02
N GLY A 123 15.39 -6.35 7.70
CA GLY A 123 16.73 -5.97 8.19
C GLY A 123 17.13 -4.53 7.88
N GLY A 124 16.36 -3.81 7.06
CA GLY A 124 16.59 -2.39 6.80
C GLY A 124 15.77 -1.87 5.64
N PRO A 125 15.82 -0.54 5.40
CA PRO A 125 15.16 0.05 4.24
C PRO A 125 15.88 -0.33 2.94
N VAL A 126 15.08 -0.39 1.88
CA VAL A 126 15.56 -0.47 0.49
C VAL A 126 15.01 0.74 -0.26
N THR A 127 15.87 1.43 -1.00
CA THR A 127 15.47 2.57 -1.85
C THR A 127 15.14 2.08 -3.25
N VAL A 128 13.97 2.46 -3.75
CA VAL A 128 13.44 2.08 -5.06
C VAL A 128 12.90 3.33 -5.75
N GLY A 129 13.66 3.87 -6.68
CA GLY A 129 13.36 5.20 -7.24
C GLY A 129 13.36 6.25 -6.14
N ALA A 130 12.31 7.07 -6.07
CA ALA A 130 12.12 8.07 -5.02
C ALA A 130 11.43 7.52 -3.74
N ALA A 131 11.11 6.23 -3.70
CA ALA A 131 10.46 5.60 -2.54
C ALA A 131 11.49 4.85 -1.68
N ARG A 132 11.32 4.93 -0.36
CA ARG A 132 12.02 4.08 0.60
C ARG A 132 11.05 3.06 1.17
N VAL A 133 11.36 1.78 1.01
CA VAL A 133 10.53 0.65 1.45
C VAL A 133 11.20 -0.04 2.63
N TRP A 134 10.46 -0.27 3.70
CA TRP A 134 10.91 -1.06 4.85
C TRP A 134 10.20 -2.42 4.84
N PRO A 135 10.89 -3.50 4.44
CA PRO A 135 10.41 -4.85 4.70
C PRO A 135 10.49 -5.10 6.21
N VAL A 136 9.36 -5.45 6.81
CA VAL A 136 9.26 -5.81 8.22
C VAL A 136 8.87 -7.27 8.36
N PRO A 137 9.10 -7.90 9.52
CA PRO A 137 8.66 -9.27 9.68
C PRO A 137 7.12 -9.41 9.82
N ALA A 138 6.44 -10.33 9.13
CA ALA A 138 5.04 -10.71 9.27
C ALA A 138 4.80 -12.22 9.14
N MET A 139 4.01 -12.84 10.03
CA MET A 139 3.92 -14.30 10.14
C MET A 139 2.96 -15.03 9.16
N HIS A 140 3.07 -14.81 7.85
CA HIS A 140 2.20 -15.42 6.85
C HIS A 140 2.89 -15.51 5.47
N GLY A 141 2.51 -16.47 4.63
CA GLY A 141 3.11 -16.70 3.30
C GLY A 141 4.24 -17.74 3.24
N VAL A 142 4.47 -18.20 2.01
CA VAL A 142 5.31 -19.27 1.43
C VAL A 142 5.06 -20.67 1.99
N SER A 143 3.91 -21.24 1.61
CA SER A 143 3.46 -22.59 2.04
C SER A 143 4.12 -23.74 1.23
N ALA A 144 4.29 -24.99 1.72
CA ALA A 144 3.50 -25.72 2.72
C ALA A 144 4.32 -26.64 3.66
N SER A 145 4.49 -26.25 4.91
CA SER A 145 4.02 -27.03 6.06
C SER A 145 4.13 -26.14 7.29
N GLU A 146 3.00 -25.97 7.96
CA GLU A 146 2.97 -25.47 9.32
C GLU A 146 3.77 -26.44 10.22
N LYS A 147 5.10 -26.25 10.35
CA LYS A 147 5.98 -26.72 11.46
C LYS A 147 7.48 -26.46 11.17
N ILE A 148 8.13 -25.72 12.09
CA ILE A 148 9.60 -25.60 12.36
C ILE A 148 10.38 -24.69 11.38
N ALA A 149 11.08 -23.57 11.70
CA ALA A 149 11.76 -23.04 12.90
C ALA A 149 11.60 -21.48 12.99
N PRO A 150 12.05 -20.77 14.06
CA PRO A 150 11.78 -19.34 14.24
C PRO A 150 12.86 -18.52 13.54
N ILE A 151 12.49 -17.72 12.53
CA ILE A 151 13.14 -16.45 12.14
C ILE A 151 12.43 -15.97 10.87
N ASP A 152 12.02 -14.69 10.90
CA ASP A 152 11.80 -13.84 9.74
C ASP A 152 10.81 -14.28 8.65
N ARG A 153 9.55 -13.91 8.86
CA ARG A 153 8.50 -13.99 7.83
C ARG A 153 8.21 -12.55 7.39
N SER A 154 7.76 -12.19 6.18
CA SER A 154 7.79 -10.81 5.65
C SER A 154 6.43 -10.11 5.49
N GLY A 155 6.37 -8.80 5.76
CA GLY A 155 5.34 -7.86 5.32
C GLY A 155 5.96 -6.46 5.15
N ALA A 156 5.60 -5.68 4.14
CA ALA A 156 6.06 -4.28 4.00
C ALA A 156 4.93 -3.36 4.51
N LEU A 157 5.16 -2.21 5.15
CA LEU A 157 5.64 -0.98 4.50
C LEU A 157 5.74 0.17 5.52
N TRP A 158 6.80 0.98 5.42
CA TRP A 158 6.81 2.39 5.85
C TRP A 158 7.35 3.25 4.70
N LEU A 159 6.56 4.21 4.22
CA LEU A 159 6.99 5.20 3.23
C LEU A 159 7.42 6.47 3.97
N LEU A 160 8.64 6.94 3.67
CA LEU A 160 9.08 8.28 4.05
C LEU A 160 9.56 8.99 2.79
N PRO A 161 9.10 10.22 2.50
CA PRO A 161 9.70 11.02 1.45
C PRO A 161 11.14 11.36 1.82
N GLU A 162 12.00 11.47 0.81
CA GLU A 162 13.36 12.02 0.99
C GLU A 162 13.29 13.39 1.68
N GLY A 163 14.16 13.62 2.66
CA GLY A 163 14.20 14.88 3.43
C GLY A 163 13.39 14.93 4.73
N SER A 164 12.71 13.84 5.12
CA SER A 164 12.13 13.73 6.47
C SER A 164 13.24 13.56 7.51
N PRO A 165 13.36 14.41 8.55
CA PRO A 165 14.40 14.25 9.57
C PRO A 165 14.31 12.87 10.20
N LEU A 166 15.43 12.13 10.12
CA LEU A 166 15.64 10.83 10.72
C LEU A 166 15.73 10.98 12.25
N GLU A 167 14.61 11.07 12.94
CA GLU A 167 14.60 10.73 14.37
C GLU A 167 13.46 9.75 14.68
N ALA A 168 13.89 8.54 15.06
CA ALA A 168 13.10 7.44 15.60
C ALA A 168 12.06 6.79 14.67
N ALA A 169 12.53 5.90 13.77
CA ALA A 169 11.80 4.64 13.62
C ALA A 169 11.98 3.89 14.95
N PRO A 170 10.92 3.60 15.73
CA PRO A 170 11.08 2.79 16.92
C PRO A 170 11.62 1.45 16.47
N ALA A 171 12.72 1.00 17.06
CA ALA A 171 13.15 -0.38 16.98
C ALA A 171 11.98 -1.23 17.52
N CYS A 172 11.11 -1.72 16.63
CA CYS A 172 9.98 -2.55 16.99
C CYS A 172 10.54 -3.94 17.33
N ARG A 173 11.14 -4.07 18.52
CA ARG A 173 11.75 -5.32 19.01
C ARG A 173 10.72 -6.38 19.37
N SER A 174 9.42 -6.08 19.34
CA SER A 174 8.37 -7.08 19.47
C SER A 174 7.04 -6.61 18.87
N ILE A 175 6.64 -7.17 17.73
CA ILE A 175 5.23 -7.21 17.36
C ILE A 175 4.59 -8.30 18.23
N ARG A 176 4.02 -7.95 19.38
CA ARG A 176 3.03 -8.83 20.03
C ARG A 176 1.74 -8.72 19.23
N GLN A 177 1.47 -9.70 18.39
CA GLN A 177 0.21 -9.79 17.66
C GLN A 177 -0.90 -10.20 18.62
N HIS A 178 -1.95 -9.38 18.75
CA HIS A 178 -3.27 -9.88 19.07
C HIS A 178 -3.92 -10.34 17.75
N PRO A 179 -4.55 -11.53 17.71
CA PRO A 179 -5.22 -12.01 16.50
C PRO A 179 -6.33 -11.02 16.13
N GLY A 180 -6.29 -10.49 14.90
CA GLY A 180 -7.39 -9.73 14.30
C GLY A 180 -7.23 -8.21 14.16
N ARG A 181 -6.02 -7.61 14.28
CA ARG A 181 -5.83 -6.18 13.96
C ARG A 181 -4.59 -5.91 13.11
N CYS A 182 -4.80 -5.61 11.83
CA CYS A 182 -3.84 -4.88 11.01
C CYS A 182 -3.76 -3.44 11.58
N MET A 183 -2.69 -3.08 12.30
CA MET A 183 -2.52 -1.73 12.82
C MET A 183 -1.86 -0.84 11.76
N LEU A 184 -2.66 -0.11 10.98
CA LEU A 184 -2.23 1.20 10.49
C LEU A 184 -2.20 2.15 11.70
N ARG A 185 -1.03 2.38 12.30
CA ARG A 185 -0.89 3.44 13.31
C ARG A 185 -0.86 4.79 12.60
N ARG A 186 -1.70 5.71 13.07
CA ARG A 186 -1.66 7.13 12.72
C ARG A 186 -0.28 7.69 13.07
N CYS A 187 0.57 7.97 12.08
CA CYS A 187 1.76 8.78 12.28
C CYS A 187 1.35 10.25 12.27
N ARG A 188 1.36 10.88 13.45
CA ARG A 188 1.34 12.34 13.55
C ARG A 188 2.76 12.80 13.21
N ALA A 189 2.93 13.55 12.13
CA ALA A 189 4.18 14.28 11.93
C ALA A 189 4.38 15.17 13.16
N LEU A 190 5.44 14.93 13.92
CA LEU A 190 5.86 15.85 14.97
C LEU A 190 6.41 17.07 14.23
N ALA A 191 5.61 18.13 14.15
CA ALA A 191 6.14 19.44 13.76
C ALA A 191 7.19 19.85 14.81
N PRO A 192 8.31 20.49 14.40
CA PRO A 192 9.22 21.09 15.36
C PRO A 192 8.44 22.09 16.23
N ALA A 193 8.72 22.07 17.53
CA ALA A 193 8.10 22.98 18.48
C ALA A 193 8.42 24.43 18.07
N GLY A 194 7.43 25.12 17.54
CA GLY A 194 7.51 26.50 17.09
C GLY A 194 6.11 27.09 17.02
N GLU A 195 5.81 27.90 18.02
CA GLU A 195 4.62 28.70 18.32
C GLU A 195 3.60 28.97 17.20
N GLY A 196 2.32 28.71 17.51
CA GLY A 196 1.18 29.14 16.68
C GLY A 196 -0.08 28.31 16.95
N GLN A 197 -0.76 28.56 18.07
CA GLN A 197 -2.04 27.91 18.36
C GLN A 197 -3.12 28.38 17.37
N ALA A 198 -3.57 27.49 16.48
CA ALA A 198 -4.85 27.67 15.78
C ALA A 198 -5.94 26.86 16.51
N LEU A 199 -6.82 27.58 17.22
CA LEU A 199 -8.03 27.03 17.84
C LEU A 199 -8.96 26.43 16.78
N LEU A 200 -9.17 25.11 16.82
CA LEU A 200 -10.30 24.45 16.15
C LEU A 200 -11.58 24.66 17.00
N ARG A 201 -12.47 25.55 16.55
CA ARG A 201 -13.86 25.60 17.04
C ARG A 201 -14.62 24.38 16.51
N ARG A 202 -15.26 23.64 17.41
CA ARG A 202 -16.21 22.56 17.05
C ARG A 202 -17.49 23.18 16.45
N PRO A 203 -18.09 22.63 15.39
CA PRO A 203 -19.46 22.96 15.05
C PRO A 203 -20.39 22.44 16.14
N ALA A 204 -21.33 23.29 16.57
CA ALA A 204 -22.34 22.96 17.56
C ALA A 204 -23.24 21.82 17.03
N SER A 205 -23.48 20.82 17.86
CA SER A 205 -24.47 19.76 17.63
C SER A 205 -25.87 20.38 17.53
N ALA A 206 -26.58 20.10 16.43
CA ALA A 206 -27.99 20.41 16.30
C ALA A 206 -28.78 19.70 17.41
N GLY A 207 -29.42 20.51 18.25
CA GLY A 207 -30.22 20.07 19.38
C GLY A 207 -31.54 19.44 18.95
N MET A 208 -31.88 18.39 19.70
CA MET A 208 -33.15 17.69 19.76
C MET A 208 -34.32 18.66 19.98
N MET A 209 -35.33 18.64 19.11
CA MET A 209 -36.61 19.33 19.32
C MET A 209 -37.50 18.50 20.26
N PRO A 210 -38.01 19.04 21.38
CA PRO A 210 -39.09 18.40 22.12
C PRO A 210 -40.44 18.77 21.50
N GLY A 211 -41.34 17.79 21.45
CA GLY A 211 -42.71 18.00 20.98
C GLY A 211 -43.53 18.92 21.89
N VAL A 212 -44.54 19.55 21.28
CA VAL A 212 -45.70 20.10 21.97
C VAL A 212 -46.94 19.56 21.26
N ARG A 213 -47.79 18.89 22.05
CA ARG A 213 -49.20 18.68 21.73
C ARG A 213 -49.96 19.96 22.07
N THR A 214 -50.81 20.39 21.16
CA THR A 214 -52.21 20.83 21.40
C THR A 214 -52.94 20.71 20.08
#